data_AF-A0A3Q3KAN8-F1
#
_entry.id   AF-A0A3Q3KAN8-F1
#
_cell.length_a   1.000
_cell.length_b   1.000
_cell.length_c   1.000
_cell.angle_alpha   90.00
_cell.angle_beta   90.00
_cell.angle_gamma   90.00
#
_symmetry.space_group_name_H-M   'P 1'
#
loop_
_entity.id
_entity.type
_entity.pdbx_description
1 polymer ?
#
loop_
_entity_poly.entity_id
_entity_poly.type
_entity_poly.pdbx_seq_one_letter_code
_entity_poly.pdbx_strand_id
1 'polypeptide(L)' 'MSHKEILQVIQRERLKEISGTSPLACLNAMLHTNSRGEEGIFYKVPGRMGVYTLKVS' A
#
# COMPACT_ATOMS: atom_id res chain seq x y z
N MET A 1 0.61 8.34 1.94
CA MET A 1 1.88 7.62 2.20
C MET A 1 2.26 6.83 0.94
N SER A 2 3.53 6.87 0.53
CA SER A 2 4.01 6.05 -0.60
C SER A 2 4.14 4.59 -0.20
N HIS A 3 3.90 3.66 -1.12
CA HIS A 3 4.03 2.22 -0.88
C HIS A 3 5.41 1.79 -0.34
N LYS A 4 6.47 2.59 -0.56
CA LYS A 4 7.81 2.38 0.00
C LYS A 4 7.83 2.72 1.49
N GLU A 5 7.26 3.85 1.87
CA GLU A 5 7.11 4.24 3.27
C GLU A 5 6.20 3.26 4.03
N ILE A 6 5.11 2.80 3.39
CA ILE A 6 4.24 1.76 3.98
C ILE A 6 5.05 0.49 4.26
N LEU A 7 5.84 0.02 3.28
CA LEU A 7 6.69 -1.16 3.45
C LEU A 7 7.71 -0.98 4.58
N GLN A 8 8.36 0.18 4.65
CA GLN A 8 9.33 0.50 5.69
C GLN A 8 8.70 0.44 7.08
N VAL A 9 7.48 0.96 7.26
CA VAL A 9 6.77 0.87 8.55
C VAL A 9 6.46 -0.58 8.88
N ILE A 10 5.95 -1.39 7.93
CA ILE A 10 5.68 -2.82 8.16
C ILE A 10 6.94 -3.56 8.63
N GLN A 11 8.09 -3.27 8.02
CA GLN A 11 9.38 -3.86 8.38
C GLN A 11 9.88 -3.38 9.74
N ARG A 12 9.88 -2.06 9.97
CA ARG A 12 10.39 -1.43 11.19
C ARG A 12 9.58 -1.85 12.42
N GLU A 13 8.26 -1.83 12.29
CA GLU A 13 7.32 -2.19 13.37
C GLU A 13 7.07 -3.71 13.44
N ARG A 14 7.70 -4.51 12.57
CA ARG A 14 7.57 -5.98 12.51
C ARG A 14 6.11 -6.46 12.41
N LEU A 15 5.28 -5.74 11.66
CA LEU A 15 3.84 -6.04 11.53
C LEU A 15 3.57 -7.30 10.70
N LYS A 16 4.52 -7.69 9.84
CA LYS A 16 4.43 -8.89 9.02
C LYS A 16 5.84 -9.38 8.68
N GLU A 17 6.04 -10.69 8.65
CA GLU A 17 7.26 -11.27 8.10
C GLU A 17 7.35 -10.95 6.60
N ILE A 18 8.50 -10.43 6.18
CA ILE A 18 8.74 -10.08 4.79
C ILE A 18 9.84 -11.00 4.24
N SER A 19 9.44 -12.01 3.47
CA SER A 19 10.30 -12.96 2.77
C SER A 19 9.99 -12.99 1.26
N GLY A 20 10.97 -13.34 0.42
CA GLY A 20 10.80 -13.48 -1.04
C GLY A 20 11.36 -12.34 -1.90
N THR A 21 11.12 -12.42 -3.22
CA THR A 21 11.89 -11.68 -4.25
C THR A 21 11.38 -10.27 -4.58
N SER A 22 10.17 -9.85 -4.16
CA SER A 22 9.72 -8.45 -4.34
C SER A 22 8.55 -8.01 -3.45
N PRO A 23 8.77 -7.79 -2.14
CA PRO A 23 7.71 -7.41 -1.22
C PRO A 23 7.06 -6.05 -1.54
N LEU A 24 7.79 -5.13 -2.17
CA LEU A 24 7.23 -3.86 -2.61
C LEU A 24 6.22 -4.03 -3.74
N ALA A 25 6.48 -4.92 -4.70
CA ALA A 25 5.55 -5.18 -5.80
C ALA A 25 4.27 -5.85 -5.28
N CYS A 26 4.41 -6.82 -4.37
CA CYS A 26 3.28 -7.46 -3.70
C CYS A 26 2.43 -6.45 -2.91
N LEU A 27 3.08 -5.58 -2.13
CA LEU A 27 2.39 -4.53 -1.39
C LEU A 27 1.66 -3.57 -2.33
N ASN A 28 2.31 -3.13 -3.40
CA ASN A 28 1.69 -2.23 -4.37
C ASN A 28 0.46 -2.86 -5.06
N ALA A 29 0.54 -4.14 -5.41
CA ALA A 29 -0.59 -4.88 -5.98
C ALA A 29 -1.74 -5.00 -4.97
N MET A 30 -1.45 -5.31 -3.71
CA MET A 30 -2.45 -5.38 -2.64
C MET A 30 -3.17 -4.03 -2.45
N LEU A 31 -2.41 -2.94 -2.35
CA LEU A 31 -2.97 -1.59 -2.20
C LEU A 31 -3.84 -1.20 -3.40
N HIS A 32 -3.39 -1.54 -4.61
CA HIS A 32 -4.15 -1.28 -5.84
C HIS A 32 -5.47 -2.05 -5.87
N THR A 33 -5.46 -3.35 -5.55
CA THR A 33 -6.68 -4.18 -5.48
C THR A 33 -7.67 -3.62 -4.47
N ASN A 34 -7.21 -3.22 -3.28
CA ASN A 34 -8.05 -2.63 -2.23
C ASN A 34 -8.40 -1.15 -2.46
N SER A 35 -8.00 -0.58 -3.61
CA SER A 35 -8.43 0.77 -4.04
C SER A 35 -9.57 0.74 -5.06
N ARG A 36 -9.96 -0.45 -5.56
CA ARG A 36 -10.98 -0.58 -6.61
C ARG A 36 -12.39 -0.52 -6.04
N GLY A 37 -13.30 0.10 -6.79
CA GLY A 37 -14.73 0.18 -6.45
C GLY A 37 -15.06 1.21 -5.38
N GLU A 38 -16.35 1.37 -5.11
CA GLU A 38 -16.88 2.29 -4.11
C GLU A 38 -16.43 1.89 -2.70
N GLU A 39 -16.50 0.59 -2.39
CA GLU A 39 -16.10 -0.02 -1.11
C GLU A 39 -14.59 -0.12 -0.86
N GLY A 40 -13.75 0.36 -1.80
CA GLY A 40 -12.29 0.31 -1.65
C GLY A 40 -11.82 1.13 -0.44
N ILE A 41 -11.01 0.54 0.44
CA ILE A 41 -10.50 1.17 1.67
C ILE A 41 -9.42 2.21 1.35
N PHE A 42 -8.65 1.98 0.29
CA PHE A 42 -7.59 2.89 -0.14
C PHE A 42 -8.01 3.73 -1.33
N TYR A 43 -7.36 4.87 -1.50
CA TYR A 43 -7.42 5.70 -2.68
C TYR A 43 -6.01 6.04 -3.16
N LYS A 44 -5.77 5.85 -4.46
CA LYS A 44 -4.50 6.25 -5.10
C LYS A 44 -4.53 7.74 -5.39
N VAL A 45 -3.55 8.48 -4.88
CA VAL A 45 -3.49 9.93 -5.03
C VAL A 45 -3.17 10.31 -6.49
N PRO A 46 -4.03 11.08 -7.18
CA PRO A 46 -3.77 11.54 -8.55
C PRO A 46 -2.47 12.32 -8.65
N GLY A 47 -1.75 12.13 -9.76
CA GLY A 47 -0.46 12.79 -10.00
C GLY A 47 0.69 12.30 -9.11
N ARG A 48 0.46 11.38 -8.15
CA ARG A 48 1.50 10.84 -7.27
C ARG A 48 1.63 9.33 -7.42
N MET A 49 2.65 8.88 -8.12
CA MET A 49 2.92 7.45 -8.34
C MET A 49 3.17 6.71 -7.02
N GLY A 50 2.48 5.58 -6.84
CA GLY A 50 2.66 4.71 -5.67
C GLY A 50 2.21 5.32 -4.34
N VAL A 51 1.51 6.46 -4.36
CA VAL A 51 1.00 7.10 -3.14
C VAL A 51 -0.46 6.73 -2.93
N TYR A 52 -0.74 6.25 -1.73
CA TYR A 52 -2.07 5.84 -1.29
C TYR A 52 -2.46 6.61 -0.03
N THR A 53 -3.77 6.78 0.14
CA THR A 53 -4.41 7.29 1.36
C THR A 53 -5.58 6.39 1.71
N LEU A 54 -6.09 6.48 2.94
CA LEU A 54 -7.37 5.90 3.31
C LEU A 54 -8.50 6.73 2.68
N LYS A 55 -9.55 6.06 2.22
CA LYS A 55 -10.84 6.73 2.04
C LYS A 55 -11.41 6.97 3.44
N VAL A 56 -11.68 8.21 3.76
CA VAL A 56 -12.35 8.56 5.00
C VAL A 56 -13.85 8.50 4.70
N SER A 57 -14.57 7.63 5.42
CA SER A 57 -16.03 7.59 5.42
C SER A 57 -16.61 8.80 6.13
#